data_AF-A0A2Z6QD26-F1
#
_entry.id   AF-A0A2Z6QD26-F1
#
_cell.length_a   1.000
_cell.length_b   1.000
_cell.length_c   1.000
_cell.angle_alpha   90.00
_cell.angle_beta   90.00
_cell.angle_gamma   90.00
#
_symmetry.space_group_name_H-M   'P 1'
#
loop_
_entity.id
_entity.type
_entity.pdbx_description
1 polymer ?
#
loop_
_entity_poly.entity_id
_entity_poly.type
_entity_poly.pdbx_seq_one_letter_code
_entity_poly.pdbx_strand_id
1 'polypeptide(L)'
;MSNNKLLSKFSSRIGKLLDDDDEFNTTIFVGGKESSLEKKTFKAHSIILKVHSSYFENILKKNNNKCTRKIYLENISPSVFEVILKFMYTGKISMENSTRDDIIELLKAAEELKLDELAEFLQDHLMQKKESVMINNNTQNLCHVTRANDLQSRSNKCGRIRLVGAGPGDPNLLTLSAYQAIQNADLILSDKLVSEEVLELIPKHTEVFIAARKFCANVEAAQAELNRVGLDALNLGKDVVRLKQGDPYLFGRGGEEFLFYQSHGYIPQVIPGVSSCMSAPLLANIPVTHRGVASQFLVCTGTGKKNTVPEIPTYNPIRTTVFLMACHRIRDITKDLMEKGNYPSDCPCVVIERASFVDQREIRGTVGTIADIIDREGHTPPGTFVVGQACTVLLK
;
A
#
# COMPACT_ATOMS: atom_id res chain seq x y z
N MET A 1 -9.26 14.61 18.24
CA MET A 1 -10.62 15.13 17.98
C MET A 1 -11.26 15.57 19.29
N SER A 2 -11.88 16.75 19.32
CA SER A 2 -12.53 17.31 20.51
C SER A 2 -13.71 16.42 20.94
N ASN A 3 -13.75 15.99 22.20
CA ASN A 3 -14.75 15.06 22.72
C ASN A 3 -16.14 15.74 22.73
N ASN A 4 -16.99 15.43 21.76
CA ASN A 4 -18.27 16.10 21.58
C ASN A 4 -19.28 15.64 22.66
N LYS A 5 -19.42 16.46 23.71
CA LYS A 5 -20.27 16.22 24.90
C LYS A 5 -21.76 16.04 24.59
N LEU A 6 -22.22 16.46 23.40
CA LEU A 6 -23.61 16.25 22.95
C LEU A 6 -23.84 14.81 22.49
N LEU A 7 -22.93 14.28 21.67
CA LEU A 7 -23.01 12.91 21.16
C LEU A 7 -22.94 11.88 22.31
N SER A 8 -22.12 12.14 23.32
CA SER A 8 -21.98 11.24 24.48
C SER A 8 -23.26 11.17 25.33
N LYS A 9 -23.99 12.29 25.48
CA LYS A 9 -25.28 12.34 26.18
C LYS A 9 -26.39 11.65 25.38
N PHE A 10 -26.40 11.81 24.06
CA PHE A 10 -27.38 11.15 23.18
C PHE A 10 -27.24 9.63 23.22
N SER A 11 -26.01 9.13 23.02
CA SER A 11 -25.64 7.71 23.15
C SER A 11 -26.08 7.11 24.50
N SER A 12 -25.85 7.83 25.61
CA SER A 12 -26.25 7.36 26.95
C SER A 12 -27.76 7.25 27.14
N ARG A 13 -28.56 8.09 26.47
CA ARG A 13 -30.04 8.03 26.57
C ARG A 13 -30.60 6.83 25.81
N ILE A 14 -30.07 6.52 24.62
CA ILE A 14 -30.47 5.33 23.86
C ILE A 14 -30.07 4.06 24.61
N GLY A 15 -28.89 4.03 25.23
CA GLY A 15 -28.43 2.91 26.04
C GLY A 15 -29.40 2.47 27.14
N LYS A 16 -30.16 3.40 27.74
CA LYS A 16 -31.15 3.10 28.79
C LYS A 16 -32.30 2.21 28.31
N LEU A 17 -32.58 2.20 27.00
CA LEU A 17 -33.60 1.32 26.41
C LEU A 17 -33.20 -0.16 26.51
N LEU A 18 -31.92 -0.48 26.73
CA LEU A 18 -31.48 -1.85 26.92
C LEU A 18 -31.91 -2.42 28.29
N ASP A 19 -32.03 -1.54 29.28
CA ASP A 19 -32.42 -1.88 30.65
C ASP A 19 -33.94 -1.77 30.87
N ASP A 20 -34.68 -1.32 29.85
CA ASP A 20 -36.14 -1.19 29.87
C ASP A 20 -36.78 -2.52 29.49
N ASP A 21 -37.44 -3.16 30.46
CA ASP A 21 -38.04 -4.47 30.31
C ASP A 21 -39.43 -4.44 29.64
N ASP A 22 -40.02 -3.26 29.43
CA ASP A 22 -41.43 -3.09 29.04
C ASP A 22 -41.64 -2.84 27.54
N GLU A 23 -40.65 -2.30 26.81
CA GLU A 23 -40.84 -1.83 25.40
C GLU A 23 -40.14 -2.66 24.29
N PHE A 24 -39.60 -3.85 24.61
CA PHE A 24 -38.93 -4.69 23.62
C PHE A 24 -39.90 -5.46 22.68
N ASN A 25 -39.45 -5.78 21.45
CA ASN A 25 -40.24 -6.56 20.47
C ASN A 25 -39.49 -7.75 19.84
N THR A 26 -38.23 -7.96 20.23
CA THR A 26 -37.39 -9.07 19.77
C THR A 26 -36.73 -9.76 20.96
N THR A 27 -36.75 -11.08 20.96
CA THR A 27 -36.10 -11.94 21.93
C THR A 27 -35.04 -12.76 21.21
N ILE A 28 -33.80 -12.70 21.69
CA ILE A 28 -32.63 -13.33 21.08
C ILE A 28 -32.09 -14.37 22.05
N PHE A 29 -32.09 -15.63 21.63
CA PHE A 29 -31.52 -16.75 22.34
C PHE A 29 -30.09 -16.94 21.84
N VAL A 30 -29.12 -16.83 22.73
CA VAL A 30 -27.69 -16.86 22.39
C VAL A 30 -27.02 -18.02 23.11
N GLY A 31 -26.19 -18.74 22.36
CA GLY A 31 -25.38 -19.86 22.82
C GLY A 31 -25.98 -21.25 22.53
N GLY A 32 -25.07 -22.23 22.46
CA GLY A 32 -25.34 -23.66 22.60
C GLY A 32 -25.74 -24.42 21.33
N LYS A 33 -24.76 -25.11 20.73
CA LYS A 33 -24.95 -26.36 19.96
C LYS A 33 -24.79 -27.62 20.80
N GLU A 34 -24.05 -27.55 21.91
CA GLU A 34 -23.76 -28.67 22.82
C GLU A 34 -24.33 -28.42 24.22
N SER A 35 -24.69 -29.50 24.91
CA SER A 35 -25.42 -29.50 26.20
C SER A 35 -24.67 -28.86 27.38
N SER A 36 -23.39 -28.53 27.22
CA SER A 36 -22.49 -27.99 28.24
C SER A 36 -22.22 -26.49 28.12
N LEU A 37 -22.72 -25.81 27.07
CA LEU A 37 -22.46 -24.38 26.84
C LEU A 37 -23.57 -23.49 27.42
N GLU A 38 -23.17 -22.33 27.96
CA GLU A 38 -24.05 -21.33 28.56
C GLU A 38 -25.06 -20.79 27.53
N LYS A 39 -26.33 -20.71 27.93
CA LYS A 39 -27.42 -20.13 27.13
C LYS A 39 -28.01 -18.94 27.86
N LYS A 40 -28.14 -17.81 27.17
CA LYS A 40 -28.75 -16.60 27.73
C LYS A 40 -29.78 -16.02 26.75
N THR A 41 -30.81 -15.41 27.31
CA THR A 41 -31.86 -14.75 26.54
C THR A 41 -31.70 -13.24 26.67
N PHE A 42 -31.78 -12.54 25.55
CA PHE A 42 -31.68 -11.09 25.46
C PHE A 42 -32.96 -10.51 24.88
N LYS A 43 -33.37 -9.36 25.40
CA LYS A 43 -34.48 -8.55 24.88
C LYS A 43 -33.92 -7.38 24.10
N ALA A 44 -34.52 -7.06 22.95
CA ALA A 44 -34.02 -5.99 22.09
C ALA A 44 -35.12 -5.38 21.21
N HIS A 45 -34.85 -4.16 20.74
CA HIS A 45 -35.67 -3.41 19.80
C HIS A 45 -35.25 -3.74 18.37
N SER A 46 -36.18 -4.31 17.59
CA SER A 46 -35.92 -4.73 16.21
C SER A 46 -35.38 -3.60 15.33
N ILE A 47 -35.81 -2.36 15.53
CA ILE A 47 -35.36 -1.22 14.70
C ILE A 47 -33.88 -0.91 14.91
N ILE A 48 -33.39 -0.97 16.16
CA ILE A 48 -31.98 -0.74 16.48
C ILE A 48 -31.12 -1.85 15.86
N LEU A 49 -31.58 -3.10 15.96
CA LEU A 49 -30.87 -4.23 15.35
C LEU A 49 -30.71 -4.09 13.83
N LYS A 50 -31.77 -3.65 13.13
CA LYS A 50 -31.76 -3.51 11.68
C LYS A 50 -30.86 -2.38 11.17
N VAL A 51 -30.80 -1.27 11.91
CA VAL A 51 -30.00 -0.10 11.52
C VAL A 51 -28.51 -0.43 11.51
N HIS A 52 -28.06 -1.24 12.47
CA HIS A 52 -26.64 -1.54 12.65
C HIS A 52 -26.19 -2.84 11.97
N SER A 53 -27.10 -3.72 11.55
CA SER A 53 -26.75 -5.06 11.04
C SER A 53 -27.65 -5.48 9.88
N SER A 54 -27.03 -5.69 8.72
CA SER A 54 -27.70 -6.26 7.54
C SER A 54 -28.14 -7.72 7.77
N TYR A 55 -27.47 -8.45 8.68
CA TYR A 55 -27.90 -9.78 9.11
C TYR A 55 -29.27 -9.72 9.80
N PHE A 56 -29.41 -8.88 10.82
CA PHE A 56 -30.69 -8.72 11.53
C PHE A 56 -31.76 -8.12 10.63
N GLU A 57 -31.41 -7.19 9.74
CA GLU A 57 -32.34 -6.68 8.72
C GLU A 57 -32.97 -7.80 7.89
N ASN A 58 -32.15 -8.71 7.37
CA ASN A 58 -32.61 -9.81 6.54
C ASN A 58 -33.48 -10.82 7.30
N ILE A 59 -33.09 -11.19 8.52
CA ILE A 59 -33.85 -12.17 9.33
C ILE A 59 -35.16 -11.57 9.84
N LEU A 60 -35.14 -10.32 10.29
CA LEU A 60 -36.33 -9.64 10.81
C LEU A 60 -37.30 -9.19 9.70
N LYS A 61 -36.85 -9.07 8.44
CA LYS A 61 -37.75 -8.88 7.28
C LYS A 61 -38.56 -10.14 6.95
N LYS A 62 -37.98 -11.32 7.13
CA LYS A 62 -38.65 -12.62 6.86
C LYS A 62 -39.70 -13.00 7.91
N ASN A 63 -39.66 -12.39 9.09
CA ASN A 63 -40.51 -12.75 10.23
C ASN A 63 -41.71 -11.78 10.36
N ASN A 64 -42.87 -12.18 9.82
CA ASN A 64 -44.08 -11.34 9.70
C ASN A 64 -44.91 -11.19 11.00
N ASN A 65 -44.63 -11.97 12.05
CA ASN A 65 -45.37 -11.88 13.31
C ASN A 65 -44.91 -10.68 14.16
N LYS A 66 -45.88 -9.86 14.58
CA LYS A 66 -45.65 -8.61 15.33
C LYS A 66 -45.47 -8.79 16.85
N CYS A 67 -45.95 -9.89 17.44
CA CYS A 67 -46.09 -9.96 18.90
C CYS A 67 -44.81 -10.29 19.70
N THR A 68 -43.84 -11.04 19.17
CA THR A 68 -42.48 -11.13 19.74
C THR A 68 -41.64 -11.95 18.79
N ARG A 69 -40.56 -11.38 18.26
CA ARG A 69 -39.70 -12.06 17.26
C ARG A 69 -38.63 -12.87 17.97
N LYS A 70 -38.53 -14.16 17.70
CA LYS A 70 -37.48 -15.04 18.29
C LYS A 70 -36.33 -15.23 17.30
N ILE A 71 -35.10 -14.98 17.75
CA ILE A 71 -33.86 -15.20 16.99
C ILE A 71 -32.96 -16.14 17.79
N TYR A 72 -32.25 -17.03 17.09
CA TYR A 72 -31.32 -17.98 17.70
C TYR A 72 -29.92 -17.74 17.13
N LEU A 73 -28.95 -17.51 18.01
CA LEU A 73 -27.54 -17.30 17.67
C LEU A 73 -26.70 -18.35 18.39
N GLU A 74 -26.41 -19.45 17.70
CA GLU A 74 -25.79 -20.63 18.33
C GLU A 74 -24.26 -20.57 18.38
N ASN A 75 -23.63 -19.81 17.48
CA ASN A 75 -22.16 -19.76 17.35
C ASN A 75 -21.52 -18.58 18.11
N ILE A 76 -22.31 -17.80 18.84
CA ILE A 76 -21.86 -16.62 19.59
C ILE A 76 -22.08 -16.89 21.08
N SER A 77 -21.09 -16.58 21.91
CA SER A 77 -21.21 -16.72 23.36
C SER A 77 -22.11 -15.61 23.96
N PRO A 78 -22.86 -15.90 25.04
CA PRO A 78 -23.68 -14.89 25.71
C PRO A 78 -22.93 -13.62 26.11
N SER A 79 -21.72 -13.75 26.64
CA SER A 79 -20.89 -12.62 27.09
C SER A 79 -20.50 -11.70 25.93
N VAL A 80 -20.08 -12.28 24.80
CA VAL A 80 -19.72 -11.51 23.59
C VAL A 80 -20.95 -10.81 23.01
N PHE A 81 -22.08 -11.51 22.93
CA PHE A 81 -23.30 -10.89 22.41
C PHE A 81 -23.80 -9.73 23.27
N GLU A 82 -23.63 -9.80 24.60
CA GLU A 82 -23.98 -8.70 25.49
C GLU A 82 -23.18 -7.43 25.18
N VAL A 83 -21.89 -7.57 24.86
CA VAL A 83 -21.02 -6.46 24.45
C VAL A 83 -21.49 -5.89 23.11
N ILE A 84 -21.77 -6.74 22.12
CA ILE A 84 -22.29 -6.33 20.81
C ILE A 84 -23.61 -5.57 20.97
N LEU A 85 -24.52 -6.09 21.78
CA LEU A 85 -25.83 -5.49 21.97
C LEU A 85 -25.70 -4.10 22.61
N LYS A 86 -24.84 -3.93 23.62
CA LYS A 86 -24.52 -2.62 24.20
C LYS A 86 -23.91 -1.67 23.17
N PHE A 87 -23.02 -2.16 22.31
CA PHE A 87 -22.46 -1.37 21.21
C PHE A 87 -23.54 -0.88 20.25
N MET A 88 -24.47 -1.73 19.83
CA MET A 88 -25.56 -1.34 18.91
C MET A 88 -26.46 -0.24 19.48
N TYR A 89 -26.62 -0.14 20.80
CA TYR A 89 -27.43 0.91 21.42
C TYR A 89 -26.65 2.19 21.70
N THR A 90 -25.37 2.06 22.03
CA THR A 90 -24.58 3.19 22.55
C THR A 90 -23.57 3.72 21.53
N GLY A 91 -23.24 2.97 20.48
CA GLY A 91 -22.12 3.25 19.58
C GLY A 91 -20.76 3.25 20.29
N LYS A 92 -20.69 2.67 21.49
CA LYS A 92 -19.48 2.64 22.32
C LYS A 92 -19.11 1.22 22.64
N ILE A 93 -17.81 0.98 22.65
CA ILE A 93 -17.21 -0.27 23.06
C ILE A 93 -16.10 0.04 24.05
N SER A 94 -16.10 -0.62 25.20
CA SER A 94 -15.01 -0.54 26.17
C SER A 94 -14.09 -1.72 25.97
N MET A 95 -12.81 -1.43 25.73
CA MET A 95 -11.76 -2.43 25.47
C MET A 95 -10.69 -2.44 26.56
N GLU A 96 -10.92 -1.69 27.64
CA GLU A 96 -9.91 -1.39 28.68
C GLU A 96 -9.40 -2.65 29.40
N ASN A 97 -10.22 -3.72 29.47
CA ASN A 97 -9.88 -4.97 30.14
C ASN A 97 -9.98 -6.22 29.24
N SER A 98 -10.18 -6.06 27.92
CA SER A 98 -10.36 -7.21 27.01
C SER A 98 -9.02 -7.84 26.62
N THR A 99 -8.91 -9.16 26.78
CA THR A 99 -7.76 -9.94 26.30
C THR A 99 -7.76 -10.02 24.78
N ARG A 100 -6.65 -10.46 24.18
CA ARG A 100 -6.57 -10.61 22.72
C ARG A 100 -7.59 -11.63 22.20
N ASP A 101 -7.80 -12.71 22.95
CA ASP A 101 -8.74 -13.75 22.56
C ASP A 101 -10.18 -13.25 22.64
N ASP A 102 -10.52 -12.44 23.66
CA ASP A 102 -11.83 -11.78 23.76
C ASP A 102 -12.11 -10.89 22.54
N ILE A 103 -11.10 -10.17 22.06
CA ILE A 103 -11.22 -9.27 20.90
C ILE A 103 -11.40 -10.07 19.61
N ILE A 104 -10.70 -11.19 19.47
CA ILE A 104 -10.85 -12.10 18.33
C ILE A 104 -12.24 -12.75 18.33
N GLU A 105 -12.74 -13.16 19.51
CA GLU A 105 -14.08 -13.72 19.65
C GLU A 105 -15.14 -12.67 19.29
N LEU A 106 -14.96 -11.43 19.76
CA LEU A 106 -15.83 -10.31 19.44
C LEU A 106 -15.79 -9.94 17.94
N LEU A 107 -14.62 -9.99 17.30
CA LEU A 107 -14.47 -9.77 15.87
C LEU A 107 -15.22 -10.84 15.04
N LYS A 108 -15.07 -12.12 15.39
CA LYS A 108 -15.80 -13.20 14.72
C LYS A 108 -17.31 -13.01 14.81
N ALA A 109 -17.81 -12.63 15.99
CA ALA A 109 -19.23 -12.36 16.19
C ALA A 109 -19.69 -11.11 15.42
N ALA A 110 -18.86 -10.06 15.31
CA ALA A 110 -19.15 -8.88 14.52
C ALA A 110 -19.25 -9.20 13.02
N GLU A 111 -18.35 -10.03 12.48
CA GLU A 111 -18.40 -10.49 11.08
C GLU A 111 -19.62 -11.38 10.82
N GLU A 112 -19.94 -12.31 11.74
CA GLU A 112 -21.13 -13.19 11.62
C GLU A 112 -22.44 -12.37 11.61
N LEU A 113 -22.51 -11.33 12.43
CA LEU A 113 -23.64 -10.43 12.51
C LEU A 113 -23.57 -9.27 11.50
N LYS A 114 -22.57 -9.24 10.62
CA LYS A 114 -22.38 -8.19 9.59
C LYS A 114 -22.41 -6.77 10.15
N LEU A 115 -21.60 -6.54 11.17
CA LEU A 115 -21.38 -5.24 11.82
C LEU A 115 -20.08 -4.62 11.28
N ASP A 116 -20.12 -4.10 10.06
CA ASP A 116 -18.91 -3.73 9.29
C ASP A 116 -18.03 -2.70 10.02
N GLU A 117 -18.63 -1.62 10.56
CA GLU A 117 -17.91 -0.58 11.30
C GLU A 117 -17.22 -1.11 12.57
N LEU A 118 -17.87 -2.06 13.27
CA LEU A 118 -17.30 -2.67 14.46
C LEU A 118 -16.17 -3.64 14.09
N ALA A 119 -16.35 -4.42 13.02
CA ALA A 119 -15.33 -5.35 12.55
C ALA A 119 -14.06 -4.59 12.13
N GLU A 120 -14.20 -3.50 11.37
CA GLU A 120 -13.10 -2.62 10.97
C GLU A 120 -12.40 -2.02 12.21
N PHE A 121 -13.16 -1.46 13.15
CA PHE A 121 -12.61 -0.93 14.40
C PHE A 121 -11.83 -1.97 15.22
N LEU A 122 -12.35 -3.21 15.33
CA LEU A 122 -11.70 -4.29 16.07
C LEU A 122 -10.44 -4.81 15.36
N GLN A 123 -10.45 -4.87 14.02
CA GLN A 123 -9.29 -5.21 13.21
C GLN A 123 -8.18 -4.16 13.41
N ASP A 124 -8.53 -2.87 13.31
CA ASP A 124 -7.60 -1.77 13.58
C ASP A 124 -7.05 -1.83 15.02
N HIS A 125 -7.91 -2.09 16.00
CA HIS A 125 -7.50 -2.21 17.39
C HIS A 125 -6.56 -3.41 17.61
N LEU A 126 -6.80 -4.57 16.98
CA LEU A 126 -5.89 -5.72 17.04
C LEU A 126 -4.53 -5.40 16.42
N MET A 127 -4.50 -4.61 15.34
CA MET A 127 -3.28 -4.17 14.69
C MET A 127 -2.50 -3.17 15.57
N GLN A 128 -3.19 -2.22 16.21
CA GLN A 128 -2.59 -1.25 17.15
C GLN A 128 -2.15 -1.90 18.47
N LYS A 129 -2.88 -2.90 19.00
CA LYS A 129 -2.51 -3.65 20.21
C LYS A 129 -1.29 -4.55 19.94
N LYS A 130 -1.10 -5.00 18.71
CA LYS A 130 0.11 -5.72 18.27
C LYS A 130 1.35 -4.80 18.28
N GLU A 131 1.18 -3.51 17.97
CA GLU A 131 2.24 -2.49 18.14
C GLU A 131 2.46 -2.14 19.63
N SER A 132 1.41 -2.03 20.45
CA SER A 132 1.54 -1.64 21.87
C SER A 132 1.94 -2.79 22.83
N VAL A 133 1.66 -4.06 22.53
CA VAL A 133 2.23 -5.21 23.28
C VAL A 133 3.72 -5.39 22.96
N MET A 134 4.17 -5.04 21.74
CA MET A 134 5.61 -4.94 21.46
C MET A 134 6.28 -3.79 22.23
N ILE A 135 5.54 -2.74 22.60
CA ILE A 135 6.07 -1.59 23.37
C ILE A 135 5.98 -1.83 24.90
N ASN A 136 4.91 -2.47 25.41
CA ASN A 136 4.68 -2.59 26.85
C ASN A 136 5.57 -3.61 27.56
N ASN A 137 6.07 -4.66 26.89
CA ASN A 137 7.06 -5.57 27.49
C ASN A 137 8.40 -4.88 27.83
N ASN A 138 8.63 -3.67 27.31
CA ASN A 138 9.82 -2.86 27.62
C ASN A 138 9.61 -1.82 28.74
N THR A 139 8.40 -1.66 29.30
CA THR A 139 8.07 -0.47 30.12
C THR A 139 7.75 -0.76 31.59
N GLN A 140 7.79 -2.01 32.05
CA GLN A 140 7.54 -2.33 33.48
C GLN A 140 8.75 -2.14 34.41
N ASN A 141 9.94 -1.79 33.91
CA ASN A 141 11.08 -1.42 34.74
C ASN A 141 11.58 -0.02 34.37
N LEU A 142 11.02 1.02 34.98
CA LEU A 142 11.71 2.21 35.50
C LEU A 142 10.75 3.41 35.59
N CYS A 143 10.24 3.63 36.79
CA CYS A 143 10.12 4.98 37.31
C CYS A 143 10.89 5.01 38.62
N HIS A 144 12.19 5.31 38.54
CA HIS A 144 12.93 6.19 39.44
C HIS A 144 14.44 6.11 39.13
N VAL A 145 15.10 7.27 39.22
CA VAL A 145 16.56 7.50 39.28
C VAL A 145 17.28 7.81 37.94
N THR A 146 17.22 9.11 37.62
CA THR A 146 18.29 10.00 37.10
C THR A 146 19.09 9.67 35.83
N ARG A 147 18.81 10.46 34.78
CA ARG A 147 19.72 11.34 34.00
C ARG A 147 21.08 10.82 33.47
N ALA A 148 21.32 9.51 33.47
CA ALA A 148 22.46 8.87 32.80
C ALA A 148 22.05 7.85 31.71
N ASN A 149 20.75 7.54 31.56
CA ASN A 149 20.25 6.43 30.73
C ASN A 149 19.75 6.82 29.32
N ASP A 150 19.76 8.09 28.93
CA ASP A 150 19.26 8.52 27.60
C ASP A 150 20.10 8.02 26.42
N LEU A 151 21.33 7.54 26.66
CA LEU A 151 22.15 6.90 25.63
C LEU A 151 21.92 5.38 25.53
N GLN A 152 21.30 4.75 26.53
CA GLN A 152 20.98 3.31 26.50
C GLN A 152 19.54 3.01 26.07
N SER A 153 18.57 3.93 26.24
CA SER A 153 17.17 3.67 25.87
C SER A 153 16.87 3.67 24.37
N ARG A 154 17.80 4.15 23.52
CA ARG A 154 17.71 3.97 22.06
C ARG A 154 18.05 2.55 21.59
N SER A 155 18.57 1.68 22.46
CA SER A 155 19.03 0.34 22.06
C SER A 155 17.93 -0.72 21.91
N ASN A 156 16.64 -0.38 22.13
CA ASN A 156 15.53 -1.35 22.15
C ASN A 156 14.39 -1.09 21.15
N LYS A 157 14.50 -0.09 20.27
CA LYS A 157 13.62 -0.05 19.09
C LYS A 157 14.16 -1.03 18.05
N CYS A 158 13.33 -1.98 17.61
CA CYS A 158 13.65 -2.78 16.43
C CYS A 158 13.50 -1.87 15.21
N GLY A 159 14.59 -1.67 14.45
CA GLY A 159 14.56 -0.85 13.24
C GLY A 159 13.53 -1.36 12.23
N ARG A 160 12.93 -0.45 11.47
CA ARG A 160 11.95 -0.78 10.43
C ARG A 160 12.48 -0.33 9.08
N ILE A 161 12.26 -1.11 8.03
CA ILE A 161 12.59 -0.71 6.68
C ILE A 161 11.37 -0.73 5.75
N ARG A 162 11.22 0.34 4.97
CA ARG A 162 10.20 0.46 3.94
C ARG A 162 10.88 0.66 2.57
N LEU A 163 10.55 -0.17 1.59
CA LEU A 163 10.93 0.01 0.19
C LEU A 163 9.82 0.81 -0.50
N VAL A 164 10.08 2.07 -0.86
CA VAL A 164 9.06 3.03 -1.25
C VAL A 164 9.26 3.48 -2.69
N GLY A 165 8.23 3.32 -3.52
CA GLY A 165 8.20 3.88 -4.87
C GLY A 165 7.90 5.38 -4.86
N ALA A 166 8.79 6.17 -5.46
CA ALA A 166 8.69 7.63 -5.56
C ALA A 166 7.81 8.11 -6.72
N GLY A 167 7.40 7.22 -7.62
CA GLY A 167 6.71 7.61 -8.85
C GLY A 167 7.68 8.07 -9.96
N PRO A 168 7.18 8.64 -11.07
CA PRO A 168 7.98 8.97 -12.25
C PRO A 168 8.76 10.29 -12.16
N GLY A 169 8.46 11.16 -11.19
CA GLY A 169 9.10 12.47 -11.04
C GLY A 169 8.21 13.51 -10.36
N ASP A 170 7.00 13.71 -10.87
CA ASP A 170 6.01 14.66 -10.32
C ASP A 170 5.61 14.26 -8.88
N PRO A 171 5.78 15.14 -7.87
CA PRO A 171 5.37 14.90 -6.49
C PRO A 171 3.89 14.53 -6.33
N ASN A 172 3.01 14.99 -7.22
CA ASN A 172 1.57 14.66 -7.19
C ASN A 172 1.27 13.21 -7.58
N LEU A 173 2.25 12.50 -8.15
CA LEU A 173 2.16 11.08 -8.48
C LEU A 173 2.72 10.18 -7.37
N LEU A 174 3.12 10.75 -6.22
CA LEU A 174 3.37 9.99 -5.01
C LEU A 174 2.07 9.40 -4.48
N THR A 175 2.13 8.15 -4.01
CA THR A 175 1.02 7.57 -3.25
C THR A 175 0.98 8.22 -1.87
N LEU A 176 -0.22 8.29 -1.27
CA LEU A 176 -0.37 8.79 0.11
C LEU A 176 0.49 7.98 1.10
N SER A 177 0.60 6.67 0.90
CA SER A 177 1.47 5.80 1.70
C SER A 177 2.96 6.12 1.52
N ALA A 178 3.41 6.43 0.30
CA ALA A 178 4.79 6.84 0.05
C ALA A 178 5.11 8.17 0.74
N TYR A 179 4.21 9.15 0.59
CA TYR A 179 4.34 10.45 1.26
C TYR A 179 4.40 10.28 2.79
N GLN A 180 3.48 9.52 3.38
CA GLN A 180 3.49 9.24 4.81
C GLN A 180 4.76 8.52 5.28
N ALA A 181 5.28 7.57 4.49
CA ALA A 181 6.54 6.92 4.82
C ALA A 181 7.71 7.90 4.84
N ILE A 182 7.79 8.80 3.84
CA ILE A 182 8.81 9.86 3.76
C ILE A 182 8.73 10.79 4.98
N GLN A 183 7.52 11.21 5.38
CA GLN A 183 7.34 12.15 6.49
C GLN A 183 7.74 11.58 7.86
N ASN A 184 7.71 10.26 8.03
CA ASN A 184 7.96 9.58 9.31
C ASN A 184 9.33 8.88 9.36
N ALA A 185 10.20 9.06 8.36
CA ALA A 185 11.49 8.39 8.30
C ALA A 185 12.53 9.09 9.19
N ASP A 186 13.33 8.29 9.89
CA ASP A 186 14.55 8.74 10.55
C ASP A 186 15.71 8.89 9.54
N LEU A 187 15.74 7.99 8.55
CA LEU A 187 16.75 7.97 7.48
C LEU A 187 16.09 7.63 6.14
N ILE A 188 16.40 8.41 5.11
CA ILE A 188 16.02 8.15 3.72
C ILE A 188 17.25 7.76 2.90
N LEU A 189 17.21 6.58 2.31
CA LEU A 189 18.17 6.06 1.35
C LEU A 189 17.60 6.25 -0.07
N SER A 190 18.04 7.28 -0.79
CA SER A 190 17.48 7.63 -2.10
C SER A 190 18.36 7.18 -3.26
N ASP A 191 17.69 6.78 -4.35
CA ASP A 191 18.34 6.71 -5.66
C ASP A 191 18.70 8.11 -6.19
N LYS A 192 19.69 8.15 -7.09
CA LYS A 192 20.03 9.36 -7.85
C LYS A 192 18.92 9.82 -8.80
N LEU A 193 18.05 8.89 -9.23
CA LEU A 193 17.00 9.17 -10.22
C LEU A 193 15.72 9.77 -9.61
N VAL A 194 15.62 9.85 -8.28
CA VAL A 194 14.50 10.54 -7.62
C VAL A 194 14.60 12.04 -7.93
N SER A 195 13.48 12.64 -8.32
CA SER A 195 13.42 14.06 -8.69
C SER A 195 13.73 14.96 -7.50
N GLU A 196 14.31 16.13 -7.77
CA GLU A 196 14.60 17.13 -6.74
C GLU A 196 13.31 17.59 -6.03
N GLU A 197 12.22 17.79 -6.77
CA GLU A 197 10.91 18.16 -6.22
C GLU A 197 10.37 17.12 -5.21
N VAL A 198 10.60 15.82 -5.44
CA VAL A 198 10.23 14.78 -4.46
C VAL A 198 11.16 14.81 -3.24
N LEU A 199 12.46 15.06 -3.44
CA LEU A 199 13.41 15.20 -2.33
C LEU A 199 13.12 16.43 -1.46
N GLU A 200 12.55 17.50 -2.03
CA GLU A 200 12.13 18.70 -1.28
C GLU A 200 10.98 18.44 -0.31
N LEU A 201 10.18 17.38 -0.52
CA LEU A 201 9.14 16.97 0.42
C LEU A 201 9.68 16.32 1.69
N ILE A 202 10.97 15.94 1.70
CA ILE A 202 11.59 15.29 2.85
C ILE A 202 11.70 16.31 4.01
N PRO A 203 11.26 15.98 5.23
CA PRO A 203 11.40 16.88 6.36
C PRO A 203 12.86 17.27 6.59
N LYS A 204 13.13 18.55 6.88
CA LYS A 204 14.50 19.09 7.07
C LYS A 204 15.30 18.40 8.18
N HIS A 205 14.62 17.71 9.11
CA HIS A 205 15.24 16.99 10.22
C HIS A 205 15.57 15.53 9.90
N THR A 206 15.11 15.01 8.75
CA THR A 206 15.35 13.64 8.30
C THR A 206 16.71 13.54 7.63
N GLU A 207 17.50 12.54 8.00
CA GLU A 207 18.79 12.27 7.38
C GLU A 207 18.57 11.70 5.97
N VAL A 208 19.28 12.22 4.96
CA VAL A 208 19.17 11.74 3.57
C VAL A 208 20.52 11.27 3.06
N PHE A 209 20.57 10.02 2.64
CA PHE A 209 21.72 9.41 1.98
C PHE A 209 21.36 9.11 0.52
N ILE A 210 22.07 9.72 -0.42
CA ILE A 210 21.85 9.53 -1.86
C ILE A 210 22.96 8.64 -2.41
N ALA A 211 22.58 7.52 -3.04
CA ALA A 211 23.53 6.64 -3.70
C ALA A 211 24.29 7.38 -4.81
N ALA A 212 25.59 7.07 -4.93
CA ALA A 212 26.47 7.44 -6.05
C ALA A 212 27.17 8.81 -6.03
N ARG A 213 27.21 9.59 -4.93
CA ARG A 213 28.17 10.72 -4.85
C ARG A 213 29.65 10.27 -4.89
N LYS A 214 29.95 9.02 -4.51
CA LYS A 214 31.32 8.46 -4.48
C LYS A 214 31.66 7.43 -5.57
N PHE A 215 30.67 6.75 -6.18
CA PHE A 215 30.90 5.57 -7.03
C PHE A 215 30.21 5.66 -8.40
N CYS A 216 30.53 6.69 -9.20
CA CYS A 216 29.89 6.94 -10.50
C CYS A 216 29.98 5.78 -11.53
N ALA A 217 30.87 4.79 -11.33
CA ALA A 217 31.11 3.71 -12.27
C ALA A 217 30.82 2.29 -11.74
N ASN A 218 30.46 2.12 -10.45
CA ASN A 218 30.24 0.79 -9.87
C ASN A 218 28.88 0.70 -9.15
N VAL A 219 27.88 0.24 -9.90
CA VAL A 219 26.48 0.07 -9.43
C VAL A 219 26.37 -0.96 -8.31
N GLU A 220 27.20 -2.01 -8.34
CA GLU A 220 27.21 -3.05 -7.31
C GLU A 220 27.76 -2.51 -5.98
N ALA A 221 28.85 -1.74 -6.04
CA ALA A 221 29.42 -1.08 -4.87
C ALA A 221 28.46 -0.03 -4.26
N ALA A 222 27.79 0.77 -5.10
CA ALA A 222 26.79 1.73 -4.63
C ALA A 222 25.60 1.04 -3.94
N GLN A 223 25.14 -0.09 -4.48
CA GLN A 223 24.08 -0.90 -3.86
C GLN A 223 24.54 -1.50 -2.52
N ALA A 224 25.76 -2.03 -2.46
CA ALA A 224 26.32 -2.56 -1.22
C ALA A 224 26.46 -1.47 -0.14
N GLU A 225 26.83 -0.25 -0.53
CA GLU A 225 26.90 0.90 0.39
C GLU A 225 25.52 1.27 0.93
N LEU A 226 24.49 1.39 0.09
CA LEU A 226 23.11 1.63 0.53
C LEU A 226 22.64 0.56 1.52
N ASN A 227 22.88 -0.71 1.17
CA ASN A 227 22.50 -1.85 1.99
C ASN A 227 23.18 -1.79 3.36
N ARG A 228 24.48 -1.49 3.40
CA ARG A 228 25.26 -1.33 4.64
C ARG A 228 24.74 -0.17 5.49
N VAL A 229 24.58 1.02 4.92
CA VAL A 229 24.10 2.20 5.64
C VAL A 229 22.70 1.96 6.21
N GLY A 230 21.83 1.30 5.43
CA GLY A 230 20.51 0.90 5.91
C GLY A 230 20.58 -0.09 7.07
N LEU A 231 21.43 -1.11 6.97
CA LEU A 231 21.60 -2.11 8.03
C LEU A 231 22.15 -1.48 9.32
N ASP A 232 23.15 -0.59 9.21
CA ASP A 232 23.70 0.14 10.35
C ASP A 232 22.61 0.98 11.05
N ALA A 233 21.78 1.67 10.27
CA ALA A 233 20.66 2.45 10.81
C ALA A 233 19.58 1.58 11.47
N LEU A 234 19.24 0.43 10.86
CA LEU A 234 18.28 -0.52 11.42
C LEU A 234 18.77 -1.11 12.74
N ASN A 235 20.06 -1.42 12.84
CA ASN A 235 20.68 -1.89 14.08
C ASN A 235 20.68 -0.82 15.19
N LEU A 236 20.60 0.46 14.83
CA LEU A 236 20.39 1.57 15.75
C LEU A 236 18.91 1.83 16.07
N GLY A 237 18.00 0.99 15.57
CA GLY A 237 16.57 1.10 15.82
C GLY A 237 15.86 2.20 15.04
N LYS A 238 16.46 2.69 13.95
CA LYS A 238 15.88 3.75 13.10
C LYS A 238 14.79 3.22 12.17
N ASP A 239 13.82 4.08 11.85
CA ASP A 239 12.87 3.91 10.75
C ASP A 239 13.54 4.34 9.43
N VAL A 240 13.91 3.36 8.61
CA VAL A 240 14.61 3.55 7.33
C VAL A 240 13.63 3.48 6.16
N VAL A 241 13.67 4.49 5.30
CA VAL A 241 12.95 4.49 4.01
C VAL A 241 13.96 4.38 2.89
N ARG A 242 13.82 3.32 2.09
CA ARG A 242 14.54 3.15 0.83
C ARG A 242 13.68 3.71 -0.29
N LEU A 243 13.96 4.93 -0.71
CA LEU A 243 13.21 5.66 -1.73
C LEU A 243 13.75 5.35 -3.12
N LYS A 244 12.91 4.75 -3.97
CA LYS A 244 13.27 4.22 -5.29
C LYS A 244 12.46 4.91 -6.37
N GLN A 245 13.08 5.23 -7.51
CA GLN A 245 12.35 5.85 -8.60
C GLN A 245 11.33 4.87 -9.22
N GLY A 246 10.14 5.36 -9.56
CA GLY A 246 9.06 4.55 -10.11
C GLY A 246 8.48 3.59 -9.07
N ASP A 247 8.43 2.31 -9.43
CA ASP A 247 7.96 1.22 -8.56
C ASP A 247 9.14 0.36 -8.06
N PRO A 248 9.18 -0.07 -6.79
CA PRO A 248 10.28 -0.86 -6.26
C PRO A 248 10.56 -2.17 -7.01
N TYR A 249 9.53 -2.82 -7.55
CA TYR A 249 9.62 -4.17 -8.11
C TYR A 249 9.70 -4.19 -9.64
N LEU A 250 9.31 -3.12 -10.33
CA LEU A 250 9.45 -3.05 -11.78
C LEU A 250 10.85 -2.56 -12.20
N PHE A 251 11.75 -3.49 -12.49
CA PHE A 251 13.15 -3.22 -12.86
C PHE A 251 13.95 -2.35 -11.87
N GLY A 252 13.42 -2.12 -10.66
CA GLY A 252 14.06 -1.33 -9.60
C GLY A 252 14.95 -2.13 -8.66
N ARG A 253 15.13 -3.44 -8.87
CA ARG A 253 15.87 -4.37 -7.97
C ARG A 253 15.31 -4.46 -6.54
N GLY A 254 14.09 -4.00 -6.27
CA GLY A 254 13.51 -4.04 -4.92
C GLY A 254 13.37 -5.45 -4.36
N GLY A 255 13.20 -6.48 -5.21
CA GLY A 255 13.20 -7.88 -4.76
C GLY A 255 14.56 -8.33 -4.20
N GLU A 256 15.67 -7.86 -4.77
CA GLU A 256 17.03 -8.16 -4.26
C GLU A 256 17.25 -7.48 -2.90
N GLU A 257 16.85 -6.21 -2.78
CA GLU A 257 16.90 -5.46 -1.52
C GLU A 257 16.00 -6.10 -0.46
N PHE A 258 14.80 -6.56 -0.85
CA PHE A 258 13.87 -7.25 0.06
C PHE A 258 14.51 -8.49 0.69
N LEU A 259 15.07 -9.37 -0.15
CA LEU A 259 15.73 -10.59 0.30
C LEU A 259 16.97 -10.29 1.15
N PHE A 260 17.73 -9.25 0.79
CA PHE A 260 18.89 -8.81 1.57
C PHE A 260 18.49 -8.41 3.00
N TYR A 261 17.51 -7.53 3.18
CA TYR A 261 17.10 -7.12 4.54
C TYR A 261 16.45 -8.27 5.30
N GLN A 262 15.66 -9.11 4.62
CA GLN A 262 15.04 -10.29 5.21
C GLN A 262 16.09 -11.26 5.76
N SER A 263 17.18 -11.51 5.03
CA SER A 263 18.27 -12.38 5.50
C SER A 263 19.01 -11.82 6.72
N HIS A 264 18.86 -10.53 7.01
CA HIS A 264 19.42 -9.86 8.20
C HIS A 264 18.37 -9.65 9.30
N GLY A 265 17.20 -10.30 9.20
CA GLY A 265 16.17 -10.28 10.25
C GLY A 265 15.15 -9.14 10.13
N TYR A 266 15.23 -8.30 9.10
CA TYR A 266 14.31 -7.18 8.88
C TYR A 266 13.40 -7.47 7.69
N ILE A 267 12.10 -7.65 7.91
CA ILE A 267 11.13 -7.86 6.83
C ILE A 267 10.68 -6.48 6.30
N PRO A 268 11.02 -6.10 5.06
CA PRO A 268 10.66 -4.79 4.56
C PRO A 268 9.16 -4.67 4.25
N GLN A 269 8.59 -3.51 4.55
CA GLN A 269 7.30 -3.12 4.00
C GLN A 269 7.50 -2.53 2.60
N VAL A 270 6.81 -3.05 1.59
CA VAL A 270 6.91 -2.54 0.23
C VAL A 270 5.73 -1.62 -0.04
N ILE A 271 6.00 -0.40 -0.47
CA ILE A 271 4.99 0.60 -0.82
C ILE A 271 5.10 0.85 -2.33
N PRO A 272 4.03 0.58 -3.10
CA PRO A 272 4.05 0.71 -4.55
C PRO A 272 4.20 2.17 -4.98
N GLY A 273 4.75 2.35 -6.17
CA GLY A 273 4.84 3.65 -6.84
C GLY A 273 4.30 3.60 -8.26
N VAL A 274 3.94 4.75 -8.81
CA VAL A 274 3.51 4.83 -10.21
C VAL A 274 4.72 4.65 -11.12
N SER A 275 4.73 3.58 -11.91
CA SER A 275 5.86 3.29 -12.80
C SER A 275 5.83 4.08 -14.11
N SER A 276 7.00 4.48 -14.57
CA SER A 276 7.21 5.16 -15.86
C SER A 276 6.77 4.35 -17.07
N CYS A 277 6.63 3.02 -16.94
CA CYS A 277 6.12 2.19 -18.03
C CYS A 277 4.65 2.48 -18.37
N MET A 278 3.89 3.07 -17.44
CA MET A 278 2.49 3.46 -17.63
C MET A 278 2.33 4.98 -17.63
N SER A 279 2.99 5.68 -16.70
CA SER A 279 2.82 7.13 -16.57
C SER A 279 3.47 7.92 -17.70
N ALA A 280 4.64 7.50 -18.20
CA ALA A 280 5.27 8.23 -19.30
C ALA A 280 4.41 8.21 -20.58
N PRO A 281 3.92 7.05 -21.07
CA PRO A 281 2.95 7.02 -22.16
C PRO A 281 1.71 7.88 -21.88
N LEU A 282 1.14 7.79 -20.68
CA LEU A 282 -0.05 8.55 -20.30
C LEU A 282 0.19 10.06 -20.43
N LEU A 283 1.31 10.56 -19.91
CA LEU A 283 1.69 11.97 -19.96
C LEU A 283 2.04 12.45 -21.37
N ALA A 284 2.31 11.52 -22.29
CA ALA A 284 2.49 11.77 -23.72
C ALA A 284 1.22 11.51 -24.55
N ASN A 285 0.05 11.40 -23.90
CA ASN A 285 -1.23 11.07 -24.55
C ASN A 285 -1.18 9.75 -25.36
N ILE A 286 -0.54 8.72 -24.81
CA ILE A 286 -0.43 7.38 -25.41
C ILE A 286 -1.04 6.38 -24.42
N PRO A 287 -2.26 5.88 -24.68
CA PRO A 287 -2.85 4.86 -23.83
C PRO A 287 -2.14 3.52 -24.07
N VAL A 288 -1.55 2.92 -23.03
CA VAL A 288 -0.82 1.64 -23.18
C VAL A 288 -1.70 0.48 -23.65
N THR A 289 -3.02 0.58 -23.46
CA THR A 289 -4.02 -0.30 -24.04
C THR A 289 -5.14 0.54 -24.67
N HIS A 290 -5.71 0.06 -25.76
CA HIS A 290 -6.86 0.69 -26.40
C HIS A 290 -7.68 -0.35 -27.15
N ARG A 291 -9.00 -0.36 -26.93
CA ARG A 291 -9.90 -1.33 -27.58
C ARG A 291 -9.78 -1.21 -29.11
N GLY A 292 -9.59 -2.35 -29.79
CA GLY A 292 -9.43 -2.40 -31.24
C GLY A 292 -8.06 -1.96 -31.77
N VAL A 293 -7.12 -1.55 -30.90
CA VAL A 293 -5.76 -1.18 -31.31
C VAL A 293 -4.69 -1.95 -30.54
N ALA A 294 -4.75 -1.95 -29.21
CA ALA A 294 -3.79 -2.65 -28.35
C ALA A 294 -4.52 -3.31 -27.17
N SER A 295 -4.66 -4.63 -27.20
CA SER A 295 -5.23 -5.44 -26.10
C SER A 295 -4.16 -6.09 -25.22
N GLN A 296 -2.88 -5.94 -25.58
CA GLN A 296 -1.74 -6.42 -24.80
C GLN A 296 -0.80 -5.27 -24.43
N PHE A 297 -0.24 -5.35 -23.23
CA PHE A 297 0.81 -4.47 -22.74
C PHE A 297 1.98 -5.32 -22.25
N LEU A 298 3.18 -5.05 -22.77
CA LEU A 298 4.40 -5.74 -22.37
C LEU A 298 5.44 -4.71 -21.93
N VAL A 299 6.07 -4.96 -20.79
CA VAL A 299 7.18 -4.15 -20.31
C VAL A 299 8.48 -4.94 -20.42
N CYS A 300 9.45 -4.35 -21.09
CA CYS A 300 10.78 -4.90 -21.30
C CYS A 300 11.84 -3.97 -20.71
N THR A 301 13.02 -4.51 -20.44
CA THR A 301 14.23 -3.73 -20.20
C THR A 301 15.06 -3.69 -21.48
N GLY A 302 15.68 -2.55 -21.79
CA GLY A 302 16.69 -2.42 -22.85
C GLY A 302 18.10 -2.82 -22.43
N THR A 303 18.29 -3.15 -21.15
CA THR A 303 19.59 -3.55 -20.58
C THR A 303 19.46 -4.86 -19.80
N GLY A 304 20.19 -5.88 -20.20
CA GLY A 304 20.31 -7.15 -19.47
C GLY A 304 21.32 -7.06 -18.32
N LYS A 305 21.37 -8.11 -17.48
CA LYS A 305 22.36 -8.22 -16.40
C LYS A 305 23.77 -8.13 -16.98
N LYS A 306 24.67 -7.34 -16.37
CA LYS A 306 26.05 -7.13 -16.87
C LYS A 306 26.11 -6.63 -18.32
N ASN A 307 25.19 -5.74 -18.71
CA ASN A 307 25.07 -5.19 -20.07
C ASN A 307 24.82 -6.25 -21.16
N THR A 308 24.25 -7.42 -20.80
CA THR A 308 23.84 -8.39 -21.82
C THR A 308 22.66 -7.86 -22.64
N VAL A 309 22.49 -8.42 -23.84
CA VAL A 309 21.35 -8.10 -24.70
C VAL A 309 20.11 -8.80 -24.12
N PRO A 310 19.04 -8.05 -23.77
CA PRO A 310 17.80 -8.67 -23.33
C PRO A 310 17.13 -9.42 -24.49
N GLU A 311 16.31 -10.41 -24.18
CA GLU A 311 15.52 -11.10 -25.19
C GLU A 311 14.54 -10.12 -25.85
N ILE A 312 14.53 -10.11 -27.17
CA ILE A 312 13.73 -9.20 -27.97
C ILE A 312 12.37 -9.85 -28.20
N PRO A 313 11.26 -9.21 -27.80
CA PRO A 313 9.95 -9.78 -28.04
C PRO A 313 9.65 -9.80 -29.54
N THR A 314 8.98 -10.85 -30.02
CA THR A 314 8.43 -10.87 -31.39
C THR A 314 7.38 -9.76 -31.55
N TYR A 315 7.10 -9.31 -32.76
CA TYR A 315 6.07 -8.34 -33.05
C TYR A 315 4.67 -8.92 -32.85
N ASN A 316 3.76 -8.11 -32.33
CA ASN A 316 2.33 -8.40 -32.33
C ASN A 316 1.57 -7.10 -32.58
N PRO A 317 0.74 -7.01 -33.64
CA PRO A 317 0.02 -5.78 -33.99
C PRO A 317 -0.95 -5.30 -32.90
N ILE A 318 -1.43 -6.18 -32.03
CA ILE A 318 -2.37 -5.83 -30.94
C ILE A 318 -1.65 -5.56 -29.60
N ARG A 319 -0.33 -5.35 -29.61
CA ARG A 319 0.48 -5.12 -28.40
C ARG A 319 1.16 -3.76 -28.41
N THR A 320 1.09 -3.08 -27.28
CA THR A 320 2.01 -2.00 -26.94
C THR A 320 3.18 -2.57 -26.15
N THR A 321 4.39 -2.36 -26.62
CA THR A 321 5.61 -2.76 -25.92
C THR A 321 6.31 -1.52 -25.39
N VAL A 322 6.61 -1.50 -24.10
CA VAL A 322 7.33 -0.41 -23.44
C VAL A 322 8.69 -0.91 -22.96
N PHE A 323 9.75 -0.27 -23.42
CA PHE A 323 11.11 -0.55 -23.01
C PHE A 323 11.60 0.51 -22.03
N LEU A 324 11.97 0.07 -20.83
CA LEU A 324 12.66 0.87 -19.83
C LEU A 324 14.18 0.70 -20.00
N MET A 325 14.96 1.72 -19.62
CA MET A 325 16.43 1.68 -19.70
C MET A 325 16.96 1.34 -21.11
N ALA A 326 16.25 1.83 -22.14
CA ALA A 326 16.52 1.48 -23.54
C ALA A 326 17.22 2.59 -24.34
N CYS A 327 17.06 3.86 -23.92
CA CYS A 327 17.39 4.98 -24.80
C CYS A 327 18.87 5.08 -25.19
N HIS A 328 19.81 4.75 -24.29
CA HIS A 328 21.24 4.73 -24.61
C HIS A 328 21.64 3.62 -25.62
N ARG A 329 20.72 2.70 -25.92
CA ARG A 329 20.88 1.60 -26.89
C ARG A 329 19.78 1.62 -27.94
N ILE A 330 19.15 2.77 -28.16
CA ILE A 330 17.96 2.84 -29.00
C ILE A 330 18.23 2.29 -30.40
N ARG A 331 19.39 2.61 -30.98
CA ARG A 331 19.83 2.12 -32.30
C ARG A 331 19.96 0.60 -32.36
N ASP A 332 20.59 -0.01 -31.35
CA ASP A 332 20.71 -1.47 -31.27
C ASP A 332 19.34 -2.13 -31.08
N ILE A 333 18.52 -1.58 -30.19
CA ILE A 333 17.19 -2.12 -29.88
C ILE A 333 16.28 -2.04 -31.11
N THR A 334 16.25 -0.92 -31.82
CA THR A 334 15.43 -0.80 -33.04
C THR A 334 15.89 -1.74 -34.14
N LYS A 335 17.20 -1.91 -34.30
CA LYS A 335 17.77 -2.88 -35.24
C LYS A 335 17.33 -4.31 -34.88
N ASP A 336 17.51 -4.69 -33.63
CA ASP A 336 17.15 -6.01 -33.12
C ASP A 336 15.63 -6.25 -33.18
N LEU A 337 14.80 -5.23 -32.94
CA LEU A 337 13.34 -5.33 -33.11
C LEU A 337 12.96 -5.66 -34.56
N MET A 338 13.62 -5.08 -35.55
CA MET A 338 13.37 -5.39 -36.96
C MET A 338 13.91 -6.77 -37.34
N GLU A 339 15.18 -7.06 -37.00
CA GLU A 339 15.88 -8.27 -37.46
C GLU A 339 15.44 -9.55 -36.72
N LYS A 340 15.24 -9.47 -35.41
CA LYS A 340 14.93 -10.62 -34.54
C LYS A 340 13.49 -10.62 -34.06
N GLY A 341 12.95 -9.43 -33.80
CA GLY A 341 11.58 -9.24 -33.35
C GLY A 341 10.55 -9.21 -34.49
N ASN A 342 10.96 -9.11 -35.76
CA ASN A 342 10.07 -8.97 -36.92
C ASN A 342 9.13 -7.74 -36.83
N TYR A 343 9.57 -6.66 -36.18
CA TYR A 343 8.80 -5.40 -36.16
C TYR A 343 8.86 -4.74 -37.54
N PRO A 344 7.73 -4.27 -38.09
CA PRO A 344 7.71 -3.45 -39.29
C PRO A 344 8.52 -2.16 -39.08
N SER A 345 9.27 -1.71 -40.09
CA SER A 345 10.07 -0.48 -40.01
C SER A 345 9.20 0.78 -39.87
N ASP A 346 7.95 0.72 -40.34
CA ASP A 346 6.93 1.76 -40.22
C ASP A 346 6.11 1.65 -38.92
N CYS A 347 6.38 0.66 -38.06
CA CYS A 347 5.70 0.51 -36.78
C CYS A 347 5.92 1.78 -35.92
N PRO A 348 4.85 2.46 -35.47
CA PRO A 348 4.99 3.72 -34.78
C PRO A 348 5.59 3.53 -33.39
N CYS A 349 6.42 4.49 -32.99
CA CYS A 349 7.05 4.49 -31.69
C CYS A 349 7.34 5.91 -31.19
N VAL A 350 7.54 6.02 -29.88
CA VAL A 350 7.81 7.30 -29.20
C VAL A 350 8.85 7.08 -28.12
N VAL A 351 9.84 7.98 -28.03
CA VAL A 351 10.71 8.11 -26.86
C VAL A 351 10.24 9.30 -26.03
N ILE A 352 9.98 9.05 -24.76
CA ILE A 352 9.46 10.03 -23.81
C ILE A 352 10.54 10.26 -22.76
N GLU A 353 11.22 11.38 -22.86
CA GLU A 353 12.29 11.79 -21.96
C GLU A 353 11.73 12.57 -20.78
N ARG A 354 12.29 12.31 -19.59
CA ARG A 354 12.00 13.06 -18.37
C ARG A 354 10.49 13.23 -18.14
N ALA A 355 9.76 12.15 -18.35
CA ALA A 355 8.31 12.14 -18.16
C ALA A 355 7.94 12.66 -16.76
N SER A 356 6.93 13.51 -16.68
CA SER A 356 6.48 14.20 -15.46
C SER A 356 7.40 15.31 -14.92
N PHE A 357 8.52 15.61 -15.59
CA PHE A 357 9.31 16.81 -15.30
C PHE A 357 8.84 17.99 -16.17
N VAL A 358 9.14 19.20 -15.72
CA VAL A 358 8.83 20.45 -16.45
C VAL A 358 9.42 20.51 -17.86
N ASP A 359 10.52 19.78 -18.09
CA ASP A 359 11.24 19.71 -19.36
C ASP A 359 11.04 18.36 -20.08
N GLN A 360 9.87 17.71 -19.90
CA GLN A 360 9.48 16.52 -20.65
C GLN A 360 9.61 16.74 -22.17
N ARG A 361 10.20 15.76 -22.87
CA ARG A 361 10.28 15.76 -24.34
C ARG A 361 9.68 14.48 -24.92
N GLU A 362 8.97 14.64 -26.03
CA GLU A 362 8.41 13.54 -26.81
C GLU A 362 9.03 13.52 -28.20
N ILE A 363 9.75 12.44 -28.51
CA ILE A 363 10.37 12.21 -29.81
C ILE A 363 9.58 11.11 -30.49
N ARG A 364 8.81 11.47 -31.53
CA ARG A 364 7.93 10.55 -32.24
C ARG A 364 8.56 10.12 -33.57
N GLY A 365 8.36 8.87 -33.94
CA GLY A 365 8.86 8.32 -35.19
C GLY A 365 8.33 6.91 -35.44
N THR A 366 9.10 6.15 -36.19
CA THR A 366 8.86 4.72 -36.43
C THR A 366 10.08 3.91 -35.97
N VAL A 367 9.92 2.60 -35.79
CA VAL A 367 11.05 1.71 -35.43
C VAL A 367 12.25 1.91 -36.37
N GLY A 368 12.01 2.13 -37.66
CA GLY A 368 13.07 2.36 -38.65
C GLY A 368 13.70 3.76 -38.65
N THR A 369 13.12 4.75 -37.96
CA THR A 369 13.57 6.16 -38.05
C THR A 369 13.94 6.78 -36.71
N ILE A 370 13.40 6.26 -35.59
CA ILE A 370 13.51 6.91 -34.28
C ILE A 370 14.96 7.07 -33.80
N ALA A 371 15.83 6.11 -34.12
CA ALA A 371 17.25 6.19 -33.75
C ALA A 371 17.98 7.34 -34.46
N ASP A 372 17.69 7.56 -35.74
CA ASP A 372 18.29 8.66 -36.51
C ASP A 372 17.76 10.03 -36.05
N ILE A 373 16.48 10.11 -35.68
CA ILE A 373 15.89 11.33 -35.11
C ILE A 373 16.58 11.67 -33.79
N ILE A 374 16.77 10.69 -32.90
CA ILE A 374 17.43 10.89 -31.60
C ILE A 374 18.90 11.30 -31.77
N ASP A 375 19.63 10.67 -32.69
CA ASP A 375 21.04 11.02 -32.95
C ASP A 375 21.19 12.46 -33.47
N ARG A 376 20.20 12.95 -34.23
CA ARG A 376 20.17 14.34 -34.72
C ARG A 376 19.77 15.35 -33.63
N GLU A 377 18.76 15.03 -32.84
CA GLU A 377 18.14 15.96 -31.88
C GLU A 377 18.76 15.93 -30.48
N GLY A 378 19.57 14.91 -30.20
CA GLY A 378 20.15 14.67 -28.89
C GLY A 378 19.17 14.04 -27.91
N HIS A 379 19.73 13.23 -27.00
CA HIS A 379 18.98 12.47 -26.00
C HIS A 379 19.24 12.98 -24.59
N THR A 380 18.18 13.17 -23.79
CA THR A 380 18.28 13.51 -22.36
C THR A 380 17.65 12.44 -21.48
N PRO A 381 18.43 11.50 -20.91
CA PRO A 381 17.89 10.48 -20.03
C PRO A 381 17.43 11.07 -18.67
N PRO A 382 16.53 10.38 -17.93
CA PRO A 382 15.93 9.08 -18.25
C PRO A 382 14.84 9.19 -19.33
N GLY A 383 14.67 8.14 -20.13
CA GLY A 383 13.60 8.07 -21.13
C GLY A 383 12.96 6.69 -21.25
N THR A 384 11.67 6.69 -21.60
CA THR A 384 10.84 5.51 -21.84
C THR A 384 10.59 5.36 -23.33
N PHE A 385 10.86 4.18 -23.90
CA PHE A 385 10.62 3.89 -25.32
C PHE A 385 9.36 3.07 -25.49
N VAL A 386 8.38 3.59 -26.22
CA VAL A 386 7.06 2.98 -26.45
C VAL A 386 6.93 2.60 -27.91
N VAL A 387 6.53 1.37 -28.20
CA VAL A 387 6.40 0.84 -29.55
C VAL A 387 5.04 0.19 -29.74
N GLY A 388 4.38 0.48 -30.85
CA GLY A 388 3.13 -0.15 -31.26
C GLY A 388 2.05 0.85 -31.64
N GLN A 389 0.97 0.33 -32.23
CA GLN A 389 -0.09 1.14 -32.87
C GLN A 389 -0.75 2.15 -31.93
N ALA A 390 -0.76 1.87 -30.62
CA ALA A 390 -1.26 2.76 -29.58
C ALA A 390 -0.64 4.18 -29.61
N CYS A 391 0.60 4.32 -30.10
CA CYS A 391 1.31 5.59 -30.18
C CYS A 391 0.62 6.66 -31.04
N THR A 392 -0.32 6.25 -31.90
CA THR A 392 -0.98 7.12 -32.88
C THR A 392 -2.46 7.35 -32.62
N VAL A 393 -3.05 6.66 -31.64
CA VAL A 393 -4.53 6.59 -31.50
C VAL A 393 -5.15 7.93 -31.11
N LEU A 394 -4.49 8.69 -30.24
CA LEU A 394 -4.99 9.99 -29.78
C LEU A 394 -4.45 11.18 -30.57
N LEU A 395 -3.70 10.94 -31.66
CA LEU A 395 -3.18 12.00 -32.54
C LEU A 395 -4.13 12.32 -33.71
N LYS A 396 -5.30 11.71 -33.77
CA LYS A 396 -6.25 11.81 -34.88
C LYS A 396 -7.25 12.94 -34.72
#